data_AF-A0A914YNY9-F1
#
_entry.id   AF-A0A914YNY9-F1
#
_cell.length_a   1.000
_cell.length_b   1.000
_cell.length_c   1.000
_cell.angle_alpha   90.00
_cell.angle_beta   90.00
_cell.angle_gamma   90.00
#
_symmetry.space_group_name_H-M   'P 1'
#
loop_
_entity.id
_entity.type
_entity.pdbx_description
1 polymer ?
#
loop_
_entity_poly.entity_id
_entity_poly.type
_entity_poly.pdbx_seq_one_letter_code
_entity_poly.pdbx_strand_id
1 'polypeptide(L)'
;MKNFNIYFIAIFAYLEIRYCFPLSKASITFTSLNEDIICPRIQWTNLTSGTLFSPNFPGSYPNNANCTYMLTCPIGTRVTVIFEIIKLDPCCDHIFLYDGPGINATNLISQISESSTTYKYETIVSNIMTVHFVSDANYVLQGFYAVFSTSDDTITQCSSNNYSNLFGVVVSPDYPSSYPPNSDCSYLIGNGQPETVILLTINFFHTEGCCDNLKIFDGINASGNATQT
;
A
#
# COMPACT_ATOMS: atom_id res chain seq x y z
N MET A 1 -1.82 -12.85 21.04
CA MET A 1 -3.04 -13.34 20.36
C MET A 1 -3.17 -12.54 19.07
N LYS A 2 -3.19 -13.19 17.90
CA LYS A 2 -3.37 -12.48 16.62
C LYS A 2 -4.87 -12.32 16.38
N ASN A 3 -5.37 -11.10 16.48
CA ASN A 3 -6.70 -10.76 15.96
C ASN A 3 -6.53 -10.45 14.48
N PHE A 4 -7.27 -11.16 13.63
CA PHE A 4 -7.32 -10.92 12.20
C PHE A 4 -8.78 -10.95 11.78
N ASN A 5 -9.14 -10.05 10.86
CA ASN A 5 -10.49 -10.01 10.30
C ASN A 5 -10.47 -10.74 8.95
N ILE A 6 -11.44 -11.64 8.74
CA ILE A 6 -11.72 -12.25 7.44
C ILE A 6 -13.03 -11.67 6.95
N TYR A 7 -13.03 -11.08 5.76
CA TYR A 7 -14.24 -10.59 5.10
C TYR A 7 -14.62 -11.55 3.99
N PHE A 8 -15.80 -12.16 4.08
CA PHE A 8 -16.25 -13.11 3.07
C PHE A 8 -17.50 -12.58 2.38
N ILE A 9 -17.50 -12.58 1.05
CA ILE A 9 -18.72 -12.34 0.28
C ILE A 9 -19.48 -13.66 0.21
N ALA A 10 -20.57 -13.77 0.96
CA ALA A 10 -21.38 -14.98 0.98
C ALA A 10 -22.16 -15.09 -0.34
N ILE A 11 -21.75 -16.03 -1.20
CA ILE A 11 -22.46 -16.33 -2.46
C ILE A 11 -23.75 -17.13 -2.18
N PHE A 12 -23.80 -17.82 -1.04
CA PHE A 12 -24.95 -18.57 -0.56
C PHE A 12 -25.56 -17.88 0.66
N ALA A 13 -26.83 -18.18 0.95
CA ALA A 13 -27.56 -17.60 2.09
C ALA A 13 -26.94 -17.89 3.47
N TYR A 14 -26.00 -18.84 3.53
CA TYR A 14 -25.36 -19.28 4.77
C TYR A 14 -23.85 -19.40 4.59
N LEU A 15 -23.11 -19.02 5.64
CA LEU A 15 -21.68 -19.29 5.79
C LEU A 15 -21.52 -20.42 6.81
N GLU A 16 -20.82 -21.49 6.45
CA GLU A 16 -20.47 -22.56 7.39
C GLU A 16 -19.05 -22.36 7.90
N ILE A 17 -18.87 -22.35 9.23
CA ILE A 17 -17.56 -22.27 9.87
C ILE A 17 -17.26 -23.61 10.54
N ARG A 18 -16.20 -24.29 10.09
CA ARG A 18 -15.68 -25.52 10.72
C ARG A 18 -14.31 -25.27 11.33
N TYR A 19 -14.10 -25.77 12.54
CA TYR A 19 -12.80 -25.71 13.21
C TYR A 19 -12.46 -27.05 13.84
N CYS A 20 -11.17 -27.35 13.96
CA CYS A 20 -10.65 -28.50 14.69
C CYS A 20 -9.48 -28.02 15.55
N PHE A 21 -9.73 -27.77 16.85
CA PHE A 21 -8.70 -27.32 17.78
C PHE A 21 -8.46 -28.37 18.87
N PRO A 22 -7.40 -29.18 18.80
CA PRO A 22 -7.13 -30.17 19.82
C PRO A 22 -6.65 -29.57 21.15
N LEU A 23 -6.00 -28.40 21.14
CA LEU A 23 -5.46 -27.72 22.34
C LEU A 23 -5.59 -26.19 22.34
N SER A 24 -6.40 -25.62 21.43
CA SER A 24 -6.50 -24.16 21.22
C SER A 24 -7.95 -23.66 21.35
N LYS A 25 -8.14 -22.36 21.57
CA LYS A 25 -9.46 -21.70 21.64
C LYS A 25 -9.54 -20.59 20.60
N ALA A 26 -10.72 -20.37 20.03
CA ALA A 26 -11.02 -19.24 19.14
C ALA A 26 -12.34 -18.58 19.56
N SER A 27 -12.43 -17.26 19.37
CA SER A 27 -13.67 -16.48 19.49
C SER A 27 -13.90 -15.81 18.14
N ILE A 28 -15.04 -16.06 17.53
CA ILE A 28 -15.38 -15.53 16.19
C ILE A 28 -16.60 -14.62 16.35
N THR A 29 -16.45 -13.36 15.95
CA THR A 29 -17.54 -12.39 15.84
C THR A 29 -17.81 -12.12 14.37
N PHE A 30 -19.08 -12.06 13.97
CA PHE A 30 -19.47 -11.75 12.59
C PHE A 30 -20.45 -10.57 12.57
N THR A 31 -20.41 -9.82 11.47
CA THR A 31 -21.35 -8.73 11.17
C THR A 31 -21.74 -8.86 9.70
N SER A 32 -23.04 -8.89 9.40
CA SER A 32 -23.53 -8.80 8.02
C SER A 32 -23.51 -7.35 7.56
N LEU A 33 -22.82 -7.06 6.46
CA LEU A 33 -22.80 -5.73 5.84
C LEU A 33 -23.86 -5.69 4.72
N ASN A 34 -24.76 -4.70 4.75
CA ASN A 34 -25.77 -4.44 3.70
C ASN A 34 -25.23 -3.46 2.65
N GLU A 35 -24.04 -3.72 2.10
CA GLU A 35 -23.44 -2.90 1.05
C GLU A 35 -23.40 -3.63 -0.30
N ASP A 36 -22.93 -2.95 -1.35
CA ASP A 36 -22.76 -3.53 -2.68
C ASP A 36 -22.13 -4.92 -2.58
N ILE A 37 -22.93 -5.94 -2.91
CA ILE A 37 -22.57 -7.36 -2.73
C ILE A 37 -21.28 -7.70 -3.49
N ILE A 38 -21.01 -6.98 -4.57
CA ILE A 38 -19.85 -7.15 -5.44
C ILE A 38 -18.58 -6.54 -4.82
N CYS A 39 -18.70 -5.37 -4.20
CA CYS A 39 -17.58 -4.57 -3.68
C CYS A 39 -17.98 -3.89 -2.38
N PRO A 40 -18.12 -4.62 -1.27
CA PRO A 40 -18.40 -3.99 0.02
C PRO A 40 -17.25 -3.03 0.34
N ARG A 41 -17.57 -1.83 0.83
CA ARG A 41 -16.56 -0.84 1.21
C ARG A 41 -15.95 -1.27 2.54
N ILE A 42 -14.99 -2.18 2.47
CA ILE A 42 -14.41 -2.75 3.67
C ILE A 42 -13.37 -1.79 4.26
N GLN A 43 -13.55 -1.49 5.54
CA GLN A 43 -12.62 -0.69 6.33
C GLN A 43 -12.08 -1.52 7.50
N TRP A 44 -10.78 -1.76 7.51
CA TRP A 44 -10.06 -2.36 8.62
C TRP A 44 -9.50 -1.24 9.49
N THR A 45 -9.78 -1.27 10.80
CA THR A 45 -9.32 -0.23 11.74
C THR A 45 -8.47 -0.84 12.86
N ASN A 46 -7.35 -0.17 13.21
CA ASN A 46 -6.42 -0.55 14.27
C ASN A 46 -5.92 -2.01 14.19
N LEU A 47 -5.59 -2.51 13.00
CA LEU A 47 -5.05 -3.86 12.84
C LEU A 47 -3.53 -3.86 12.75
N THR A 48 -2.92 -4.93 13.27
CA THR A 48 -1.49 -5.21 13.13
C THR A 48 -1.19 -6.20 12.01
N SER A 49 -2.19 -6.95 11.55
CA SER A 49 -2.10 -7.81 10.36
C SER A 49 -3.46 -8.28 9.87
N GLY A 50 -3.51 -8.74 8.62
CA GLY A 50 -4.68 -9.39 8.06
C GLY A 50 -4.45 -9.84 6.62
N THR A 51 -5.53 -10.24 5.97
CA THR A 51 -5.54 -10.67 4.57
C THR A 51 -6.52 -9.83 3.77
N LEU A 52 -6.23 -9.68 2.49
CA LEU A 52 -6.99 -8.91 1.53
C LEU A 52 -7.07 -9.72 0.23
N PHE A 53 -8.22 -9.75 -0.42
CA PHE A 53 -8.41 -10.48 -1.67
C PHE A 53 -9.48 -9.83 -2.54
N SER A 54 -9.39 -10.07 -3.85
CA SER A 54 -10.41 -9.66 -4.80
C SER A 54 -11.75 -10.34 -4.52
N PRO A 55 -12.88 -9.77 -4.96
CA PRO A 55 -14.17 -10.44 -4.86
C PRO A 55 -14.12 -11.83 -5.51
N ASN A 56 -14.83 -12.79 -4.93
CA ASN A 56 -14.91 -14.20 -5.34
C ASN A 56 -13.60 -15.01 -5.28
N PHE A 57 -12.47 -14.45 -4.83
CA PHE A 57 -11.22 -15.21 -4.69
C PHE A 57 -11.44 -16.46 -3.82
N PRO A 58 -10.94 -17.66 -4.22
CA PRO A 58 -9.98 -17.94 -5.29
C PRO A 58 -10.58 -18.15 -6.69
N GLY A 59 -11.88 -17.94 -6.86
CA GLY A 59 -12.54 -17.87 -8.17
C GLY A 59 -12.32 -16.53 -8.86
N SER A 60 -12.90 -16.35 -10.06
CA SER A 60 -12.68 -15.14 -10.84
C SER A 60 -13.40 -13.92 -10.27
N TYR A 61 -12.75 -12.76 -10.29
CA TYR A 61 -13.39 -11.49 -9.95
C TYR A 61 -14.53 -11.17 -10.94
N PRO A 62 -15.50 -10.32 -10.57
CA PRO A 62 -16.58 -9.91 -11.46
C PRO A 62 -16.15 -8.80 -12.42
N ASN A 63 -16.81 -8.72 -13.57
CA ASN A 63 -16.74 -7.56 -14.47
C ASN A 63 -17.26 -6.30 -13.78
N ASN A 64 -16.74 -5.14 -14.19
CA ASN A 64 -17.11 -3.82 -13.69
C ASN A 64 -16.96 -3.68 -12.17
N ALA A 65 -16.02 -4.42 -11.58
CA ALA A 65 -15.70 -4.31 -10.17
C ALA A 65 -15.13 -2.91 -9.89
N ASN A 66 -15.54 -2.33 -8.78
CA ASN A 66 -15.03 -1.06 -8.29
C ASN A 66 -14.94 -1.14 -6.76
N CYS A 67 -13.87 -1.78 -6.29
CA CYS A 67 -13.71 -2.19 -4.90
C CYS A 67 -12.68 -1.31 -4.20
N THR A 68 -13.09 -0.64 -3.13
CA THR A 68 -12.18 0.14 -2.29
C THR A 68 -12.05 -0.47 -0.90
N TYR A 69 -10.81 -0.76 -0.53
CA TYR A 69 -10.41 -1.35 0.75
C TYR A 69 -9.56 -0.35 1.50
N MET A 70 -9.85 -0.11 2.77
CA MET A 70 -9.08 0.84 3.59
C MET A 70 -8.43 0.11 4.76
N LEU A 71 -7.11 0.00 4.73
CA LEU A 71 -6.29 -0.66 5.74
C LEU A 71 -5.77 0.40 6.70
N THR A 72 -6.35 0.50 7.90
CA THR A 72 -5.89 1.44 8.93
C THR A 72 -5.20 0.69 10.06
N CYS A 73 -3.94 1.05 10.28
CA CYS A 73 -3.10 0.55 11.36
C CYS A 73 -3.07 1.54 12.53
N PRO A 74 -2.57 1.14 13.72
CA PRO A 74 -2.38 2.07 14.83
C PRO A 74 -1.56 3.30 14.43
N ILE A 75 -1.87 4.45 15.04
CA ILE A 75 -1.14 5.70 14.81
C ILE A 75 0.34 5.48 15.18
N GLY A 76 1.25 5.97 14.33
CA GLY A 76 2.70 5.79 14.48
C GLY A 76 3.25 4.52 13.84
N THR A 77 2.42 3.72 13.18
CA THR A 77 2.85 2.55 12.40
C THR A 77 2.53 2.72 10.92
N ARG A 78 3.16 1.92 10.06
CA ARG A 78 2.96 1.93 8.60
C ARG A 78 2.26 0.66 8.14
N VAL A 79 1.50 0.76 7.06
CA VAL A 79 0.84 -0.38 6.44
C VAL A 79 1.77 -0.97 5.40
N THR A 80 2.22 -2.21 5.61
CA THR A 80 2.87 -3.03 4.58
C THR A 80 1.84 -3.98 3.97
N VAL A 81 1.80 -4.08 2.64
CA VAL A 81 1.01 -5.07 1.89
C VAL A 81 1.94 -5.91 1.01
N ILE A 82 1.78 -7.23 1.06
CA ILE A 82 2.48 -8.19 0.20
C ILE A 82 1.42 -8.93 -0.61
N PHE A 83 1.42 -8.73 -1.92
CA PHE A 83 0.62 -9.51 -2.85
C PHE A 83 1.33 -10.83 -3.15
N GLU A 84 0.75 -11.95 -2.75
CA GLU A 84 1.28 -13.29 -3.06
C GLU A 84 0.74 -13.82 -4.39
N ILE A 85 -0.43 -13.34 -4.82
CA ILE A 85 -1.06 -13.72 -6.08
C ILE A 85 -1.63 -12.46 -6.73
N ILE A 86 -1.27 -12.23 -8.00
CA ILE A 86 -1.93 -11.27 -8.88
C ILE A 86 -2.15 -11.92 -10.24
N LYS A 87 -3.42 -11.99 -10.65
CA LYS A 87 -3.91 -12.52 -11.93
C LYS A 87 -5.02 -11.60 -12.43
N LEU A 88 -4.65 -10.56 -13.18
CA LEU A 88 -5.53 -9.53 -13.73
C LEU A 88 -5.42 -9.49 -15.26
N ASP A 89 -6.43 -8.98 -15.96
CA ASP A 89 -6.30 -8.64 -17.38
C ASP A 89 -5.34 -7.45 -17.54
N PRO A 90 -4.13 -7.64 -18.10
CA PRO A 90 -3.10 -6.61 -18.11
C PRO A 90 -3.46 -5.37 -18.93
N CYS A 91 -4.41 -5.47 -19.84
CA CYS A 91 -4.79 -4.32 -20.67
C CYS A 91 -5.62 -3.28 -19.92
N CYS A 92 -6.41 -3.73 -18.93
CA CYS A 92 -7.65 -3.05 -18.60
C CYS A 92 -8.00 -3.09 -17.11
N ASP A 93 -7.48 -4.06 -16.36
CA ASP A 93 -7.77 -4.23 -14.93
C ASP A 93 -6.61 -3.74 -14.07
N HIS A 94 -6.92 -3.03 -12.99
CA HIS A 94 -5.93 -2.33 -12.20
C HIS A 94 -6.17 -2.45 -10.69
N ILE A 95 -5.08 -2.60 -9.94
CA ILE A 95 -5.02 -2.33 -8.50
C ILE A 95 -4.24 -1.04 -8.30
N PHE A 96 -4.88 -0.04 -7.70
CA PHE A 96 -4.26 1.19 -7.25
C PHE A 96 -4.02 1.13 -5.75
N LEU A 97 -2.83 1.55 -5.32
CA LEU A 97 -2.46 1.67 -3.92
C LEU A 97 -2.23 3.14 -3.61
N TYR A 98 -2.92 3.67 -2.60
CA TYR A 98 -2.77 5.04 -2.15
C TYR A 98 -2.30 5.09 -0.70
N ASP A 99 -1.38 6.02 -0.42
CA ASP A 99 -0.93 6.36 0.92
C ASP A 99 -1.85 7.42 1.53
N GLY A 100 -2.83 6.97 2.31
CA GLY A 100 -3.84 7.80 2.93
C GLY A 100 -5.28 7.33 2.72
N PRO A 101 -6.26 8.06 3.28
CA PRO A 101 -7.66 7.71 3.18
C PRO A 101 -8.26 8.08 1.81
N GLY A 102 -8.81 7.09 1.12
CA GLY A 102 -9.55 7.25 -0.13
C GLY A 102 -8.69 7.34 -1.39
N ILE A 103 -9.37 7.30 -2.54
CA ILE A 103 -8.77 7.32 -3.88
C ILE A 103 -8.35 8.72 -4.35
N ASN A 104 -8.78 9.76 -3.62
CA ASN A 104 -8.40 11.15 -3.86
C ASN A 104 -7.12 11.53 -3.09
N ALA A 105 -6.55 10.62 -2.31
CA ALA A 105 -5.27 10.84 -1.67
C ALA A 105 -4.21 11.05 -2.77
N THR A 106 -3.50 12.17 -2.74
CA THR A 106 -2.55 12.60 -3.78
C THR A 106 -1.33 11.70 -3.93
N ASN A 107 -1.17 10.70 -3.05
CA ASN A 107 0.02 9.87 -2.98
C ASN A 107 -0.29 8.45 -3.49
N LEU A 108 -0.30 8.27 -4.81
CA LEU A 108 -0.36 6.95 -5.43
C LEU A 108 0.98 6.23 -5.20
N ILE A 109 0.95 5.09 -4.49
CA ILE A 109 2.09 4.22 -4.22
C ILE A 109 2.39 3.33 -5.43
N SER A 110 1.35 2.70 -6.00
CA SER A 110 1.50 1.81 -7.15
C SER A 110 0.20 1.65 -7.95
N GLN A 111 0.35 1.28 -9.21
CA GLN A 111 -0.68 0.88 -10.16
C GLN A 111 -0.20 -0.44 -10.74
N ILE A 112 -0.99 -1.50 -10.52
CA ILE A 112 -0.62 -2.86 -10.86
C ILE A 112 -1.65 -3.39 -11.85
N SER A 113 -1.21 -3.78 -13.05
CA SER A 113 -2.02 -4.51 -14.03
C SER A 113 -1.42 -5.86 -14.43
N GLU A 114 -0.14 -6.08 -14.14
CA GLU A 114 0.56 -7.28 -14.57
C GLU A 114 0.31 -8.48 -13.65
N SER A 115 0.41 -9.67 -14.23
CA SER A 115 0.39 -10.92 -13.46
C SER A 115 1.76 -11.17 -12.84
N SER A 116 1.85 -11.10 -11.51
CA SER A 116 3.06 -11.40 -10.75
C SER A 116 2.74 -12.16 -9.46
N THR A 117 3.74 -12.84 -8.91
CA THR A 117 3.59 -13.69 -7.72
C THR A 117 4.15 -13.08 -6.44
N THR A 118 4.87 -11.95 -6.49
CA THR A 118 5.29 -11.27 -5.25
C THR A 118 5.60 -9.79 -5.46
N TYR A 119 4.75 -8.91 -4.92
CA TYR A 119 5.06 -7.49 -4.76
C TYR A 119 4.82 -7.03 -3.34
N LYS A 120 5.78 -6.28 -2.77
CA LYS A 120 5.68 -5.64 -1.46
C LYS A 120 5.54 -4.13 -1.65
N TYR A 121 4.55 -3.55 -0.99
CA TYR A 121 4.31 -2.10 -0.93
C TYR A 121 4.12 -1.67 0.51
N GLU A 122 4.42 -0.41 0.80
CA GLU A 122 4.35 0.15 2.15
C GLU A 122 3.88 1.60 2.10
N THR A 123 3.11 2.04 3.08
CA THR A 123 2.79 3.46 3.25
C THR A 123 4.01 4.24 3.72
N ILE A 124 4.08 5.51 3.33
CA ILE A 124 5.23 6.38 3.54
C ILE A 124 4.91 7.40 4.64
N VAL A 125 3.69 7.90 4.66
CA VAL A 125 3.22 8.98 5.54
C VAL A 125 2.09 8.53 6.45
N SER A 126 1.09 7.87 5.87
CA SER A 126 -0.13 7.55 6.57
C SER A 126 -0.02 6.21 7.28
N ASN A 127 -0.75 6.07 8.39
CA ASN A 127 -1.11 4.78 8.96
C ASN A 127 -2.29 4.13 8.20
N ILE A 128 -2.67 4.68 7.04
CA ILE A 128 -3.79 4.24 6.22
C ILE A 128 -3.30 3.93 4.81
N MET A 129 -3.54 2.72 4.32
CA MET A 129 -3.42 2.39 2.90
C MET A 129 -4.81 2.21 2.30
N THR A 130 -5.09 2.89 1.20
CA THR A 130 -6.28 2.62 0.40
C THR A 130 -5.91 1.76 -0.79
N VAL A 131 -6.49 0.57 -0.89
CA VAL A 131 -6.37 -0.33 -2.05
C VAL A 131 -7.64 -0.20 -2.87
N HIS A 132 -7.50 0.11 -4.16
CA HIS A 132 -8.62 0.30 -5.07
C HIS A 132 -8.46 -0.62 -6.27
N PHE A 133 -9.34 -1.61 -6.38
CA PHE A 133 -9.37 -2.57 -7.47
C PHE A 133 -10.50 -2.22 -8.44
N VAL A 134 -10.16 -2.11 -9.72
CA VAL A 134 -11.11 -1.89 -10.81
C VAL A 134 -10.95 -2.93 -11.90
N SER A 135 -12.07 -3.38 -12.45
CA SER A 135 -12.11 -4.21 -13.65
C SER A 135 -13.02 -3.63 -14.74
N ASP A 136 -12.74 -3.99 -15.99
CA ASP A 136 -13.57 -3.60 -17.13
C ASP A 136 -14.78 -4.53 -17.33
N ALA A 137 -15.49 -4.40 -18.45
CA ALA A 137 -16.68 -5.19 -18.74
C ALA A 137 -16.39 -6.61 -19.26
N ASN A 138 -15.12 -7.00 -19.45
CA ASN A 138 -14.72 -8.21 -20.15
C ASN A 138 -13.64 -8.99 -19.37
N TYR A 139 -13.33 -10.19 -19.85
CA TYR A 139 -12.18 -11.02 -19.46
C TYR A 139 -11.75 -10.98 -17.98
N VAL A 140 -12.35 -11.85 -17.17
CA VAL A 140 -11.99 -11.97 -15.75
C VAL A 140 -11.01 -13.12 -15.49
N LEU A 141 -10.05 -12.87 -14.61
CA LEU A 141 -9.09 -13.85 -14.11
C LEU A 141 -9.29 -14.10 -12.61
N GLN A 142 -8.38 -14.86 -12.00
CA GLN A 142 -8.44 -15.26 -10.59
C GLN A 142 -8.37 -14.07 -9.59
N GLY A 143 -7.85 -12.91 -10.01
CA GLY A 143 -7.75 -11.74 -9.16
C GLY A 143 -6.51 -11.77 -8.28
N PHE A 144 -6.64 -11.35 -7.03
CA PHE A 144 -5.49 -11.18 -6.15
C PHE A 144 -5.72 -11.69 -4.74
N TYR A 145 -4.62 -12.07 -4.09
CA TYR A 145 -4.52 -12.37 -2.67
C TYR A 145 -3.29 -11.68 -2.10
N ALA A 146 -3.49 -10.97 -1.00
CA ALA A 146 -2.47 -10.22 -0.30
C ALA A 146 -2.57 -10.39 1.20
N VAL A 147 -1.42 -10.31 1.85
CA VAL A 147 -1.29 -10.22 3.30
C VAL A 147 -0.85 -8.80 3.64
N PHE A 148 -1.41 -8.23 4.71
CA PHE A 148 -0.99 -6.93 5.20
C PHE A 148 -0.56 -7.01 6.66
N SER A 149 0.35 -6.13 7.05
CA SER A 149 0.89 -6.04 8.41
C SER A 149 1.32 -4.63 8.74
N THR A 150 1.37 -4.32 10.03
CA THR A 150 2.09 -3.16 10.53
C THR A 150 3.57 -3.41 10.49
N SER A 151 4.32 -2.49 9.89
CA SER A 151 5.72 -2.30 10.20
C SER A 151 5.81 -1.38 11.42
N ASP A 152 6.45 -1.87 12.49
CA ASP A 152 6.96 -1.03 13.58
C ASP A 152 8.20 -0.32 13.03
N ASP A 153 7.97 0.69 12.21
CA ASP A 153 9.03 1.57 11.74
C ASP A 153 8.88 2.90 12.48
N THR A 154 9.41 2.91 13.70
CA THR A 154 10.25 4.06 14.04
C THR A 154 11.32 4.11 12.96
N ILE A 155 11.13 4.92 11.91
CA ILE A 155 12.24 5.25 10.99
C ILE A 155 13.19 6.12 11.80
N THR A 156 13.93 5.48 12.71
CA THR A 156 14.89 6.10 13.60
C THR A 156 16.10 6.63 12.83
N GLN A 157 16.23 6.25 11.56
CA GLN A 157 17.22 6.75 10.61
C GLN A 157 16.74 6.52 9.18
N CYS A 158 17.00 7.49 8.31
CA CYS A 158 16.80 7.33 6.87
C CYS A 158 17.78 6.30 6.31
N SER A 159 17.26 5.13 5.93
CA SER A 159 18.00 4.15 5.15
C SER A 159 18.26 4.70 3.75
N SER A 160 19.50 4.65 3.27
CA SER A 160 19.81 4.92 1.86
C SER A 160 18.99 3.99 0.97
N ASN A 161 17.94 4.52 0.36
CA ASN A 161 16.97 3.74 -0.40
C ASN A 161 17.09 4.03 -1.90
N ASN A 162 17.06 2.96 -2.70
CA ASN A 162 16.99 3.03 -4.15
C ASN A 162 15.52 2.86 -4.56
N TYR A 163 14.92 3.93 -5.07
CA TYR A 163 13.58 3.90 -5.66
C TYR A 163 13.70 3.57 -7.14
N SER A 164 13.40 2.31 -7.49
CA SER A 164 13.39 1.81 -8.87
C SER A 164 12.02 1.87 -9.56
N ASN A 165 10.99 2.35 -8.87
CA ASN A 165 9.63 2.44 -9.39
C ASN A 165 9.47 3.61 -10.37
N LEU A 166 8.50 3.51 -11.28
CA LEU A 166 8.15 4.58 -12.23
C LEU A 166 7.61 5.86 -11.55
N PHE A 167 7.17 5.75 -10.29
CA PHE A 167 6.68 6.85 -9.46
C PHE A 167 6.84 6.48 -7.97
N GLY A 168 6.81 7.49 -7.10
CA GLY A 168 6.94 7.32 -5.66
C GLY A 168 6.97 8.65 -4.91
N VAL A 169 7.04 8.56 -3.58
CA VAL A 169 7.15 9.72 -2.68
C VAL A 169 8.37 9.53 -1.78
N VAL A 170 9.10 10.61 -1.51
CA VAL A 170 10.18 10.64 -0.53
C VAL A 170 9.78 11.59 0.58
N VAL A 171 9.94 11.17 1.83
CA VAL A 171 9.67 11.99 3.02
C VAL A 171 10.83 11.94 3.99
N SER A 172 10.93 12.98 4.82
CA SER A 172 11.88 12.99 5.93
C SER A 172 11.56 11.89 6.94
N PRO A 173 12.54 11.42 7.73
CA PRO A 173 12.26 10.54 8.86
C PRO A 173 11.20 11.15 9.78
N ASP A 174 10.38 10.31 10.40
CA ASP A 174 9.28 10.66 11.28
C ASP A 174 8.16 11.55 10.70
N TYR A 175 8.22 11.90 9.40
CA TYR A 175 7.14 12.63 8.74
C TYR A 175 5.77 11.95 8.97
N PRO A 176 4.72 12.68 9.40
CA PRO A 176 4.57 14.14 9.37
C PRO A 176 5.13 14.90 10.58
N SER A 177 5.73 14.21 11.56
CA SER A 177 6.42 14.84 12.68
C SER A 177 7.78 15.43 12.25
N SER A 178 8.39 16.22 13.13
CA SER A 178 9.74 16.75 12.92
C SER A 178 10.75 15.61 12.76
N TYR A 179 11.67 15.76 11.79
CA TYR A 179 12.76 14.81 11.59
C TYR A 179 13.73 14.82 12.78
N PRO A 180 14.40 13.69 13.07
CA PRO A 180 15.42 13.61 14.11
C PRO A 180 16.61 14.55 13.85
N PRO A 181 17.22 15.11 14.90
CA PRO A 181 18.43 15.92 14.75
C PRO A 181 19.60 15.08 14.21
N ASN A 182 20.47 15.71 13.42
CA ASN A 182 21.62 15.09 12.76
C ASN A 182 21.25 13.96 11.77
N SER A 183 20.07 14.04 11.15
CA SER A 183 19.69 13.13 10.07
C SER A 183 20.50 13.41 8.81
N ASP A 184 21.14 12.38 8.26
CA ASP A 184 21.87 12.44 6.98
C ASP A 184 21.27 11.42 6.00
N CYS A 185 20.38 11.91 5.15
CA CYS A 185 19.51 11.08 4.31
C CYS A 185 19.88 11.18 2.83
N SER A 186 20.03 10.03 2.18
CA SER A 186 20.28 9.94 0.74
C SER A 186 19.25 9.02 0.06
N TYR A 187 18.68 9.47 -1.05
CA TYR A 187 17.70 8.72 -1.83
C TYR A 187 18.12 8.74 -3.29
N LEU A 188 18.17 7.57 -3.92
CA LEU A 188 18.40 7.45 -5.36
C LEU A 188 17.07 7.16 -6.05
N ILE A 189 16.67 8.02 -6.99
CA ILE A 189 15.39 7.88 -7.72
C ILE A 189 15.71 7.65 -9.20
N GLY A 190 15.17 6.57 -9.76
CA GLY A 190 15.25 6.32 -11.20
C GLY A 190 14.86 4.90 -11.58
N ASN A 191 14.39 4.70 -12.80
CA ASN A 191 13.96 3.40 -13.34
C ASN A 191 15.11 2.55 -13.94
N GLY A 192 16.37 2.96 -13.73
CA GLY A 192 17.54 2.30 -14.28
C GLY A 192 17.75 2.46 -15.80
N GLN A 193 16.93 3.25 -16.49
CA GLN A 193 17.08 3.54 -17.92
C GLN A 193 17.78 4.91 -18.13
N PRO A 194 18.74 5.01 -19.08
CA PRO A 194 19.33 6.28 -19.46
C PRO A 194 18.28 7.22 -20.10
N GLU A 195 18.55 8.52 -20.09
CA GLU A 195 17.72 9.56 -20.74
C GLU A 195 16.28 9.69 -20.19
N THR A 196 16.04 9.24 -18.96
CA THR A 196 14.74 9.39 -18.31
C THR A 196 14.56 10.81 -17.77
N VAL A 197 13.41 11.44 -18.05
CA VAL A 197 13.02 12.71 -17.44
C VAL A 197 12.30 12.45 -16.12
N ILE A 198 12.84 12.97 -15.01
CA ILE A 198 12.23 12.85 -13.68
C ILE A 198 11.58 14.19 -13.30
N LEU A 199 10.27 14.18 -13.08
CA LEU A 199 9.55 15.32 -12.54
C LEU A 199 9.49 15.23 -11.00
N LEU A 200 10.14 16.18 -10.32
CA LEU A 200 10.06 16.31 -8.87
C LEU A 200 9.03 17.37 -8.50
N THR A 201 8.11 17.03 -7.60
CA THR A 201 7.12 17.96 -7.05
C THR A 201 7.27 18.00 -5.52
N ILE A 202 7.61 19.16 -4.98
CA ILE A 202 7.74 19.38 -3.53
C ILE A 202 6.40 19.90 -3.00
N ASN A 203 5.64 19.02 -2.34
CA ASN A 203 4.31 19.36 -1.83
C ASN A 203 4.37 20.12 -0.48
N PHE A 204 5.37 19.82 0.34
CA PHE A 204 5.59 20.46 1.64
C PHE A 204 7.09 20.47 1.96
N PHE A 205 7.62 21.60 2.44
CA PHE A 205 9.01 21.73 2.84
C PHE A 205 9.12 22.69 4.02
N HIS A 206 9.67 22.20 5.13
CA HIS A 206 9.89 22.97 6.35
C HIS A 206 11.17 22.47 7.03
N THR A 207 12.12 23.36 7.26
CA THR A 207 13.47 23.03 7.76
C THR A 207 14.09 24.21 8.50
N GLU A 208 15.12 23.99 9.32
CA GLU A 208 15.89 25.08 9.94
C GLU A 208 16.89 25.69 8.93
N GLY A 209 16.82 27.00 8.71
CA GLY A 209 17.67 27.65 7.70
C GLY A 209 19.16 27.78 8.04
N CYS A 210 19.58 27.51 9.29
CA CYS A 210 20.97 27.69 9.72
C CYS A 210 21.85 26.45 9.59
N CYS A 211 21.26 25.27 9.42
CA CYS A 211 22.00 24.01 9.48
C CYS A 211 21.41 22.88 8.63
N ASP A 212 20.16 23.00 8.20
CA ASP A 212 19.51 21.95 7.43
C ASP A 212 19.42 22.35 5.95
N ASN A 213 19.62 21.38 5.07
CA ASN A 213 19.71 21.64 3.64
C ASN A 213 19.10 20.47 2.86
N LEU A 214 18.32 20.78 1.82
CA LEU A 214 17.94 19.81 0.79
C LEU A 214 18.82 20.02 -0.44
N LYS A 215 19.49 18.97 -0.90
CA LYS A 215 20.33 18.99 -2.10
C LYS A 215 19.84 17.96 -3.09
N ILE A 216 19.62 18.40 -4.33
CA ILE A 216 19.21 17.53 -5.44
C ILE A 216 20.37 17.43 -6.41
N PHE A 217 20.79 16.20 -6.71
CA PHE A 217 21.92 15.91 -7.60
C PHE A 217 21.46 15.15 -8.84
N ASP A 218 22.02 15.51 -9.99
CA ASP A 218 21.85 14.78 -11.26
C ASP A 218 22.89 13.64 -11.37
N GLY A 219 22.68 12.55 -10.63
CA GLY A 219 23.54 11.36 -10.69
C GLY A 219 23.80 10.69 -9.35
N ILE A 220 24.49 9.55 -9.40
CA ILE A 220 24.82 8.73 -8.23
C ILE A 220 25.98 9.37 -7.46
N ASN A 221 25.96 9.30 -6.12
CA ASN A 221 27.02 9.79 -5.22
C ASN A 221 27.34 11.29 -5.35
N ALA A 222 26.32 12.13 -5.57
CA ALA A 222 26.50 13.57 -5.72
C ALA A 222 27.48 13.97 -6.85
N SER A 223 27.58 13.15 -7.89
CA SER A 223 28.49 13.37 -9.03
C SER A 223 28.01 14.46 -10.00
N GLY A 224 26.72 14.78 -9.98
CA GLY A 224 26.10 15.80 -10.84
C GLY A 224 25.97 17.19 -10.21
N ASN A 225 25.53 18.15 -11.01
CA ASN A 225 25.26 19.51 -10.56
C ASN A 225 24.20 19.50 -9.44
N ALA A 226 24.52 20.16 -8.33
CA ALA A 226 23.61 20.30 -7.20
C ALA A 226 22.69 21.51 -7.41
N THR A 227 21.38 21.31 -7.29
CA THR A 227 20.45 22.42 -7.04
C THR A 227 20.22 22.50 -5.53
N GLN A 228 20.47 23.67 -4.93
CA GLN A 228 20.17 23.96 -3.53
C GLN A 228 18.85 24.76 -3.44
N THR A 229 18.02 24.39 -2.48
CA THR A 229 16.80 25.11 -2.08
C THR A 229 16.73 25.19 -0.58
#